data_AF-A0A7Y3G0Z0-F1
#
_entry.id   AF-A0A7Y3G0Z0-F1
#
_cell.length_a   1.000
_cell.length_b   1.000
_cell.length_c   1.000
_cell.angle_alpha   90.00
_cell.angle_beta   90.00
_cell.angle_gamma   90.00
#
_symmetry.space_group_name_H-M   'P 1'
#
loop_
_entity.id
_entity.type
_entity.pdbx_description
1 polymer ?
#
loop_
_entity_poly.entity_id
_entity_poly.type
_entity_poly.pdbx_seq_one_letter_code
_entity_poly.pdbx_strand_id
1 'polypeptide(L)'
;MTLDYHALAPEIILAITVMAVLVIDLLPVEKYWAAVAGLFGLFLAVIPLLTLGFCESLDFCTADARVMLDGGYVVDTYSLVLKGLFIVGAFVALLLSVGYLESDRFWEGEFY
;
A
#
# COMPACT_ATOMS: atom_id res chain seq x y z
N MET A 1 -25.56 2.08 -6.94
CA MET A 1 -24.36 1.88 -6.12
C MET A 1 -23.15 2.15 -7.01
N THR A 2 -22.55 3.33 -6.88
CA THR A 2 -21.38 3.73 -7.68
C THR A 2 -20.15 3.53 -6.83
N LEU A 3 -19.18 2.74 -7.32
CA LEU A 3 -17.93 2.49 -6.62
C LEU A 3 -16.92 3.58 -7.00
N ASP A 4 -16.35 4.28 -6.01
CA ASP A 4 -15.26 5.22 -6.25
C ASP A 4 -13.92 4.47 -6.24
N TYR A 5 -13.40 4.19 -7.43
CA TYR A 5 -12.12 3.50 -7.59
C TYR A 5 -10.93 4.32 -7.10
N HIS A 6 -11.03 5.65 -7.08
CA HIS A 6 -9.94 6.48 -6.59
C HIS A 6 -9.82 6.40 -5.07
N ALA A 7 -10.95 6.38 -4.37
CA ALA A 7 -10.98 6.23 -2.92
C ALA A 7 -10.47 4.87 -2.42
N LEU A 8 -10.60 3.82 -3.24
CA LEU A 8 -10.07 2.47 -3.00
C LEU A 8 -8.66 2.24 -3.58
N ALA A 9 -8.10 3.23 -4.29
CA ALA A 9 -6.83 3.07 -4.99
C ALA A 9 -5.65 2.68 -4.08
N PRO A 10 -5.50 3.21 -2.84
CA PRO A 10 -4.42 2.77 -1.94
C PRO A 10 -4.47 1.26 -1.67
N GLU A 11 -5.66 0.73 -1.36
CA GLU A 11 -5.86 -0.69 -1.07
C GLU A 11 -5.66 -1.58 -2.29
N ILE A 12 -6.15 -1.14 -3.46
CA ILE A 12 -5.97 -1.88 -4.71
C ILE A 12 -4.48 -2.00 -5.05
N ILE A 13 -3.70 -0.91 -4.88
CA ILE A 13 -2.26 -0.94 -5.11
C ILE A 13 -1.58 -1.89 -4.14
N LEU A 14 -1.94 -1.88 -2.85
CA LEU A 14 -1.38 -2.83 -1.88
C LEU A 14 -1.74 -4.28 -2.22
N ALA A 15 -2.99 -4.57 -2.61
CA ALA A 15 -3.40 -5.91 -3.00
C ALA A 15 -2.65 -6.41 -4.24
N ILE A 16 -2.47 -5.56 -5.25
CA ILE A 16 -1.66 -5.87 -6.44
C ILE A 16 -0.20 -6.08 -6.06
N THR A 17 0.33 -5.29 -5.12
CA THR A 17 1.70 -5.42 -4.61
C THR A 17 1.91 -6.80 -4.00
N VAL A 18 1.02 -7.24 -3.11
CA VAL A 18 1.11 -8.57 -2.49
C VAL A 18 1.08 -9.66 -3.56
N MET A 19 0.19 -9.55 -4.55
CA MET A 19 0.17 -10.50 -5.67
C MET A 19 1.48 -10.49 -6.47
N ALA A 20 2.06 -9.31 -6.70
CA ALA A 20 3.33 -9.18 -7.40
C ALA A 20 4.51 -9.78 -6.61
N VAL A 21 4.56 -9.56 -5.29
CA VAL A 21 5.55 -10.16 -4.38
C VAL A 21 5.47 -11.68 -4.44
N LEU A 22 4.26 -12.26 -4.34
CA LEU A 22 4.07 -13.71 -4.44
C LEU A 22 4.49 -14.27 -5.80
N VAL A 23 4.18 -13.57 -6.89
CA VAL A 23 4.61 -13.97 -8.23
C VAL A 23 6.13 -13.94 -8.34
N ILE A 24 6.78 -12.88 -7.85
CA ILE A 24 8.25 -12.76 -7.87
C ILE A 24 8.90 -13.84 -7.00
N ASP A 25 8.31 -14.13 -5.84
CA ASP A 25 8.83 -15.16 -4.94
C ASP A 25 8.78 -16.57 -5.56
N LEU A 26 7.75 -16.86 -6.36
CA LEU A 26 7.60 -18.13 -7.08
C LEU A 26 8.61 -18.30 -8.22
N LEU A 27 9.15 -17.20 -8.76
CA LEU A 27 10.12 -17.24 -9.85
C LEU A 27 11.52 -17.64 -9.32
N PRO A 28 12.36 -18.29 -10.15
CA PRO A 28 13.73 -18.64 -9.79
C PRO A 28 14.67 -17.41 -9.88
N VAL A 29 14.29 -16.32 -9.21
CA VAL A 29 15.06 -15.07 -9.10
C VAL A 29 15.61 -14.90 -7.69
N GLU A 30 16.54 -13.96 -7.52
CA GLU A 30 17.07 -13.62 -6.20
C GLU A 30 15.98 -13.04 -5.28
N LYS A 31 15.96 -13.48 -4.03
CA LYS A 31 14.85 -13.18 -3.09
C LYS A 31 14.75 -11.70 -2.69
N TYR A 32 15.83 -10.93 -2.84
CA TYR A 32 15.80 -9.48 -2.65
C TYR A 32 14.80 -8.78 -3.59
N TRP A 33 14.49 -9.35 -4.76
CA TRP A 33 13.51 -8.77 -5.68
C TRP A 33 12.10 -8.73 -5.09
N ALA A 34 11.75 -9.70 -4.23
CA ALA A 34 10.48 -9.69 -3.50
C ALA A 34 10.42 -8.51 -2.52
N ALA A 35 11.51 -8.25 -1.80
CA ALA A 35 11.63 -7.09 -0.91
C ALA A 35 11.53 -5.76 -1.66
N VAL A 36 12.22 -5.65 -2.80
CA VAL A 36 12.17 -4.47 -3.66
C VAL A 36 10.76 -4.22 -4.17
N ALA A 37 10.05 -5.27 -4.59
CA ALA A 37 8.67 -5.16 -5.05
C ALA A 37 7.72 -4.72 -3.93
N GLY A 38 7.87 -5.27 -2.72
CA GLY A 38 7.09 -4.87 -1.54
C GLY A 38 7.31 -3.41 -1.17
N LEU A 39 8.57 -2.98 -1.05
CA LEU A 39 8.92 -1.59 -0.76
C LEU A 39 8.43 -0.62 -1.84
N PHE A 40 8.57 -1.00 -3.11
CA PHE A 40 8.09 -0.20 -4.23
C PHE A 40 6.57 -0.08 -4.24
N GLY A 41 5.84 -1.16 -3.95
CA GLY A 41 4.39 -1.12 -3.88
C GLY A 41 3.86 -0.31 -2.70
N LEU A 42 4.50 -0.38 -1.53
CA LEU A 42 4.22 0.53 -0.41
C LEU A 42 4.42 1.99 -0.81
N PHE A 43 5.51 2.29 -1.52
CA PHE A 43 5.75 3.64 -2.04
C PHE A 43 4.67 4.08 -3.04
N LEU A 44 4.26 3.20 -3.96
CA LEU A 44 3.17 3.49 -4.89
C LEU A 44 1.83 3.73 -4.19
N ALA A 45 1.54 3.04 -3.09
CA ALA A 45 0.32 3.24 -2.32
C ALA A 45 0.25 4.60 -1.61
N VAL A 46 1.40 5.28 -1.42
CA VAL A 46 1.44 6.66 -0.91
C VAL A 46 0.87 7.63 -1.93
N ILE A 47 1.03 7.39 -3.23
CA ILE A 47 0.54 8.30 -4.29
C ILE A 47 -0.96 8.58 -4.18
N PRO A 48 -1.86 7.56 -4.22
CA PRO A 48 -3.29 7.81 -4.07
C PRO A 48 -3.64 8.37 -2.69
N LEU A 49 -2.89 8.01 -1.65
CA LEU A 49 -3.10 8.53 -0.30
C LEU A 49 -2.85 10.05 -0.24
N LEU A 50 -1.78 10.52 -0.88
CA LEU A 50 -1.48 11.95 -0.99
C LEU A 50 -2.53 12.66 -1.86
N THR A 51 -2.94 12.10 -2.98
CA THR A 51 -3.98 12.73 -3.81
C THR A 51 -5.32 12.87 -3.09
N LEU A 52 -5.67 11.89 -2.24
CA LEU A 52 -6.89 11.95 -1.42
C LEU A 52 -6.72 12.90 -0.23
N GLY A 53 -5.56 12.92 0.42
CA GLY A 53 -5.28 13.78 1.58
C GLY A 53 -5.12 15.26 1.22
N PHE A 54 -4.60 15.56 0.04
CA PHE A 54 -4.39 16.93 -0.47
C PHE A 54 -5.49 17.37 -1.43
N CYS A 55 -6.63 16.67 -1.46
CA CYS A 55 -7.75 16.92 -2.35
C CYS A 55 -8.25 18.38 -2.27
N GLU A 56 -8.28 18.98 -1.08
CA GLU A 56 -8.66 20.39 -0.87
C GLU A 56 -7.78 21.39 -1.66
N SER A 57 -6.54 21.01 -1.96
CA SER A 57 -5.58 21.84 -2.70
C SER A 57 -5.48 21.53 -4.19
N LEU A 58 -6.26 20.55 -4.68
CA LEU A 58 -6.24 20.07 -6.05
C LEU A 58 -7.52 20.49 -6.76
N ASP A 59 -7.41 21.34 -7.79
CA ASP A 59 -8.56 21.91 -8.52
C ASP A 59 -9.49 20.85 -9.16
N PHE A 60 -9.01 19.62 -9.33
CA PHE A 60 -9.76 18.51 -9.92
C PHE A 60 -10.41 17.58 -8.88
N CYS A 61 -10.34 17.91 -7.59
CA CYS A 61 -10.73 17.00 -6.51
C CYS A 61 -11.80 17.61 -5.57
N THR A 62 -12.80 16.81 -5.21
CA THR A 62 -13.85 17.18 -4.25
C THR A 62 -13.52 16.60 -2.88
N ALA A 63 -13.34 17.48 -1.88
CA ALA A 63 -12.84 17.14 -0.54
C ALA A 63 -13.84 16.46 0.40
N ASP A 64 -15.04 16.12 -0.09
CA ASP A 64 -16.07 15.49 0.74
C ASP A 64 -15.70 14.06 1.15
N ALA A 65 -16.20 13.65 2.32
CA ALA A 65 -16.08 12.27 2.78
C ALA A 65 -16.78 11.33 1.78
N ARG A 66 -16.05 10.30 1.35
CA ARG A 66 -16.51 9.38 0.32
C ARG A 66 -17.09 8.14 0.96
N VAL A 67 -18.39 7.95 0.80
CA VAL A 67 -19.14 6.83 1.38
C VAL A 67 -19.47 5.82 0.30
N MET A 68 -19.09 4.57 0.52
CA MET A 68 -19.29 3.45 -0.39
C MET A 68 -19.90 2.25 0.36
N LEU A 69 -20.32 1.24 -0.40
CA LEU A 69 -20.84 -0.02 0.14
C LEU A 69 -22.00 0.17 1.12
N ASP A 70 -22.94 1.05 0.78
CA ASP A 70 -24.12 1.34 1.62
C ASP A 70 -23.74 1.83 3.04
N GLY A 71 -22.63 2.56 3.16
CA GLY A 71 -22.10 3.04 4.44
C GLY A 71 -21.07 2.11 5.09
N GLY A 72 -20.81 0.94 4.51
CA GLY A 72 -19.82 -0.01 5.02
C GLY A 72 -18.36 0.41 4.83
N TYR A 73 -18.09 1.40 3.97
CA TYR A 73 -16.74 1.90 3.74
C TYR A 73 -16.75 3.42 3.59
N VAL A 74 -16.04 4.11 4.48
CA VAL A 74 -15.99 5.58 4.55
C VAL A 74 -14.54 6.04 4.46
N VAL A 75 -14.27 6.94 3.51
CA VAL A 75 -12.96 7.60 3.36
C VAL A 75 -13.11 9.06 3.75
N ASP A 76 -12.57 9.38 4.93
CA ASP A 76 -12.44 10.72 5.50
C ASP A 76 -10.99 11.00 5.93
N THR A 77 -10.73 12.20 6.45
CA THR A 77 -9.40 12.60 6.91
C THR A 77 -8.84 11.65 7.99
N TYR A 78 -9.68 11.15 8.90
CA TYR A 78 -9.25 10.23 9.95
C TYR A 78 -8.75 8.90 9.37
N SER A 79 -9.52 8.31 8.46
CA SER A 79 -9.15 7.08 7.77
C SER A 79 -7.87 7.25 6.96
N LEU A 80 -7.69 8.39 6.27
CA LEU A 80 -6.50 8.68 5.48
C LEU A 80 -5.25 8.79 6.35
N VAL A 81 -5.33 9.45 7.51
CA VAL A 81 -4.21 9.53 8.46
C VAL A 81 -3.83 8.14 8.98
N LEU A 82 -4.81 7.30 9.34
CA LEU A 82 -4.51 5.94 9.81
C LEU A 82 -3.90 5.08 8.70
N LYS A 83 -4.41 5.15 7.47
CA LYS A 83 -3.79 4.48 6.32
C LYS A 83 -2.34 4.92 6.14
N GLY A 84 -2.07 6.22 6.26
CA GLY A 84 -0.71 6.77 6.18
C GLY A 84 0.20 6.20 7.27
N LEU A 85 -0.29 6.16 8.52
CA LEU A 85 0.43 5.55 9.63
C LEU A 85 0.77 4.07 9.36
N PHE A 86 -0.18 3.29 8.84
CA PHE A 86 0.04 1.88 8.52
C PHE A 86 1.05 1.68 7.39
N ILE A 87 0.97 2.47 6.31
CA ILE A 87 1.93 2.39 5.21
C ILE A 87 3.35 2.72 5.69
N VAL A 88 3.50 3.79 6.50
CA VAL A 88 4.81 4.15 7.06
C VAL A 88 5.32 3.06 8.01
N GLY A 89 4.45 2.53 8.88
CA GLY A 89 4.79 1.44 9.79
C GLY A 89 5.24 0.19 9.03
N ALA A 90 4.51 -0.21 7.99
CA ALA A 90 4.87 -1.32 7.13
C ALA A 90 6.20 -1.07 6.41
N PHE A 91 6.43 0.14 5.90
CA PHE A 91 7.66 0.49 5.20
C PHE A 91 8.89 0.38 6.12
N VAL A 92 8.79 0.87 7.34
CA VAL A 92 9.86 0.74 8.34
C VAL A 92 10.07 -0.73 8.72
N ALA A 93 9.00 -1.50 8.93
CA ALA A 93 9.09 -2.92 9.25
C ALA A 93 9.80 -3.72 8.14
N LEU A 94 9.47 -3.46 6.87
CA LEU A 94 10.14 -4.11 5.74
C LEU A 94 11.60 -3.69 5.60
N LEU A 95 11.93 -2.40 5.79
CA LEU A 95 13.33 -1.96 5.73
C LEU A 95 14.20 -2.63 6.79
N LEU A 96 13.67 -2.77 8.02
CA LEU A 96 14.37 -3.46 9.08
C LEU A 96 14.49 -4.97 8.81
N SER A 97 13.48 -5.57 8.17
CA SER A 97 13.48 -7.01 7.88
C SER A 97 14.47 -7.38 6.79
N VAL A 98 14.71 -6.54 5.78
CA VAL A 98 15.67 -6.83 4.69
C VAL A 98 17.03 -7.23 5.24
N GLY A 99 17.62 -6.42 6.12
CA GLY A 99 18.93 -6.71 6.69
C GLY A 99 18.92 -7.89 7.68
N TYR A 100 17.78 -8.17 8.32
CA TYR A 100 17.63 -9.29 9.26
C TYR A 100 17.41 -10.63 8.55
N LEU A 101 16.67 -10.65 7.44
CA LEU A 101 16.35 -11.88 6.72
C LEU A 101 17.55 -12.37 5.88
N GLU A 102 18.33 -11.43 5.33
CA GLU A 102 19.53 -11.74 4.56
C GLU A 102 20.63 -12.40 5.41
N SER A 103 20.71 -12.09 6.71
CA SER A 103 21.78 -12.59 7.58
C SER A 103 21.66 -14.08 7.93
N ASP A 104 20.43 -14.60 8.01
CA ASP A 104 20.17 -15.98 8.47
C ASP A 104 19.53 -16.88 7.38
N ARG A 105 19.41 -16.40 6.13
CA ARG A 105 18.82 -17.13 4.99
C ARG A 105 17.41 -17.66 5.27
N PHE A 106 16.58 -16.84 5.89
CA PHE A 106 15.18 -17.18 6.18
C PHE A 106 14.30 -17.19 4.91
N TRP A 107 13.05 -17.63 5.03
CA TRP A 107 12.05 -17.59 3.94
C TRP A 107 11.59 -16.15 3.71
N GLU A 108 12.36 -15.41 2.91
CA GLU A 108 12.23 -13.94 2.83
C GLU A 108 10.93 -13.49 2.15
N GLY A 109 10.54 -14.15 1.05
CA GLY A 109 9.39 -13.74 0.23
C GLY A 109 8.03 -13.85 0.93
N GLU A 110 7.83 -14.83 1.80
CA GLU A 110 6.56 -15.03 2.53
C GLU A 110 6.35 -13.99 3.65
N PHE A 111 7.41 -13.30 4.05
CA PHE A 111 7.35 -12.25 5.06
C PHE A 111 6.94 -10.89 4.49
N TYR A 112 7.36 -10.58 3.25
CA TYR A 112 7.13 -9.30 2.57
C TYR A 112 5.69 -9.14 2.08
#